data_AF-A0A356NWJ5-F1
#
_entry.id   AF-A0A356NWJ5-F1
#
_cell.length_a   1.000
_cell.length_b   1.000
_cell.length_c   1.000
_cell.angle_alpha   90.00
_cell.angle_beta   90.00
_cell.angle_gamma   90.00
#
_symmetry.space_group_name_H-M   'P 1'
#
loop_
_entity.id
_entity.type
_entity.pdbx_description
1 polymer ?
#
loop_
_entity_poly.entity_id
_entity_poly.type
_entity_poly.pdbx_seq_one_letter_code
_entity_poly.pdbx_strand_id
1 'polypeptide(L)' 'FSNYRPQFYFRTTDVTGSVELPSGTEMVMPGDNIAMTVTLIAPIAMDEGLRFAIREGGRTVGAGVVASIVK' A
#
# COMPACT_ATOMS: atom_id res chain seq x y z
N PHE A 1 10.68 -11.79 1.53
CA PHE A 1 10.67 -11.04 0.25
C PHE A 1 10.33 -9.58 0.52
N SER A 2 11.30 -8.66 0.57
CA SER A 2 11.10 -7.27 1.05
C SER A 2 11.22 -6.18 -0.02
N ASN A 3 11.18 -6.54 -1.31
CA ASN A 3 11.32 -5.58 -2.42
C ASN A 3 10.01 -5.31 -3.16
N TYR A 4 8.86 -5.54 -2.53
CA TYR A 4 7.58 -5.25 -3.15
C TYR A 4 7.35 -3.74 -3.23
N ARG A 5 7.29 -3.22 -4.47
CA ARG A 5 7.20 -1.78 -4.77
C ARG A 5 6.08 -1.46 -5.77
N PRO A 6 4.81 -1.62 -5.41
CA PRO A 6 3.69 -1.32 -6.28
C PRO A 6 3.42 0.19 -6.37
N GLN A 7 2.45 0.54 -7.22
CA GLN A 7 1.87 1.89 -7.26
C GLN A 7 0.64 1.95 -6.34
N PHE A 8 0.56 2.98 -5.53
CA PHE A 8 -0.59 3.29 -4.68
C PHE A 8 -1.38 4.41 -5.33
N TYR A 9 -2.63 4.12 -5.67
CA TYR A 9 -3.54 5.08 -6.26
C TYR A 9 -4.35 5.77 -5.16
N PHE A 10 -4.04 7.06 -4.95
CA PHE A 10 -4.79 7.94 -4.05
C PHE A 10 -5.60 8.92 -4.88
N ARG A 11 -6.92 8.73 -4.89
CA ARG A 11 -7.92 9.55 -5.61
C ARG A 11 -7.67 9.70 -7.12
N THR A 12 -6.66 10.47 -7.51
CA THR A 12 -6.33 10.83 -8.91
C THR A 12 -4.86 10.57 -9.26
N THR A 13 -4.04 10.14 -8.31
CA THR A 13 -2.58 10.08 -8.48
C THR A 13 -2.04 8.72 -8.08
N ASP A 14 -1.20 8.14 -8.94
CA ASP A 14 -0.39 6.97 -8.61
C ASP A 14 0.95 7.44 -8.01
N VAL A 15 1.34 6.85 -6.88
CA VAL A 15 2.65 7.06 -6.25
C VAL A 15 3.26 5.70 -5.90
N THR A 16 4.52 5.48 -6.25
CA THR A 16 5.20 4.24 -5.87
C THR A 16 5.44 4.22 -4.36
N GLY A 17 5.29 3.06 -3.73
CA GLY A 17 5.65 2.88 -2.33
C GLY A 17 6.31 1.53 -2.09
N SER A 18 7.11 1.42 -1.04
CA SER A 18 7.62 0.13 -0.55
C SER A 18 6.73 -0.40 0.57
N VAL A 19 6.53 -1.72 0.58
CA VAL A 19 5.70 -2.42 1.58
C VAL A 19 6.58 -3.20 2.55
N GLU A 20 6.32 -3.03 3.83
CA GLU A 20 6.84 -3.87 4.91
C GLU A 20 5.68 -4.66 5.52
N LEU A 21 5.85 -5.99 5.52
CA LEU A 21 4.89 -6.91 6.11
C LEU A 21 5.16 -7.11 7.60
N PRO A 22 4.15 -7.52 8.39
CA PRO A 22 4.34 -7.88 9.80
C PRO A 22 5.42 -8.95 9.98
N SER A 23 6.09 -8.92 11.14
CA SER A 23 7.11 -9.92 11.49
C SER A 23 6.53 -11.34 11.41
N GLY A 24 7.22 -12.24 10.68
CA GLY A 24 6.77 -13.61 10.47
C GLY A 24 5.84 -13.81 9.26
N THR A 25 5.43 -12.73 8.58
CA THR A 25 4.71 -12.82 7.31
C THR A 25 5.68 -12.70 6.14
N GLU A 26 5.92 -13.81 5.43
CA GLU A 26 6.84 -13.82 4.28
C GLU A 26 6.15 -13.48 2.95
N MET A 27 4.85 -13.76 2.85
CA MET A 27 4.04 -13.61 1.63
C MET A 27 2.58 -13.32 2.01
N VAL A 28 1.88 -12.64 1.10
CA VAL A 28 0.43 -12.37 1.19
C VAL A 28 -0.23 -12.99 -0.04
N MET A 29 -1.29 -13.77 0.14
CA MET A 29 -1.99 -14.44 -0.94
C MET A 29 -3.19 -13.61 -1.43
N PRO A 30 -3.63 -13.77 -2.69
CA PRO A 30 -4.86 -13.14 -3.17
C PRO A 30 -6.06 -13.56 -2.31
N GLY A 31 -6.77 -12.57 -1.76
CA GLY A 31 -7.93 -12.78 -0.87
C GLY A 31 -7.63 -12.56 0.61
N ASP A 32 -6.36 -12.47 1.00
CA ASP A 32 -5.98 -12.19 2.38
C ASP A 32 -6.23 -10.72 2.76
N ASN A 33 -6.55 -10.50 4.04
CA ASN A 33 -6.60 -9.19 4.65
C ASN A 33 -5.46 -9.06 5.66
N ILE A 34 -4.61 -8.05 5.51
CA ILE A 34 -3.44 -7.85 6.37
C ILE A 34 -3.18 -6.37 6.62
N ALA A 35 -2.64 -6.05 7.79
CA ALA A 35 -2.05 -4.75 8.06
C ALA A 35 -0.61 -4.71 7.54
N MET A 36 -0.23 -3.65 6.84
CA MET A 36 1.12 -3.48 6.30
C MET A 36 1.57 -2.02 6.48
N THR A 37 2.87 -1.83 6.63
CA THR A 37 3.48 -0.49 6.66
C THR A 37 3.90 -0.12 5.24
N VAL A 38 3.55 1.09 4.81
CA VAL A 38 3.85 1.58 3.45
C VAL A 38 4.65 2.88 3.54
N THR A 39 5.77 2.91 2.82
CA THR A 39 6.60 4.12 2.67
C THR A 39 6.49 4.61 1.23
N LEU A 40 5.89 5.79 1.03
CA LEU A 40 5.72 6.39 -0.29
C LEU A 40 6.99 7.13 -0.73
N ILE A 41 7.32 7.08 -2.04
CA ILE A 41 8.50 7.79 -2.57
C ILE A 41 8.33 9.32 -2.63
N ALA A 42 7.08 9.77 -2.59
CA ALA A 42 6.71 11.17 -2.63
C ALA A 42 5.56 11.41 -1.65
N PRO A 43 5.49 12.60 -1.01
CA PRO A 43 4.43 12.90 -0.06
C PRO A 43 3.08 13.00 -0.77
N ILE A 44 2.05 12.43 -0.13
CA ILE A 44 0.65 12.54 -0.54
C ILE A 44 -0.15 13.09 0.63
N ALA A 45 -1.02 14.06 0.36
CA ALA A 45 -1.99 14.53 1.32
C ALA A 45 -3.01 13.41 1.63
N MET A 46 -3.06 12.98 2.88
CA MET A 46 -3.93 11.90 3.33
C MET A 46 -4.39 12.11 4.77
N ASP A 47 -5.51 11.49 5.09
CA ASP A 47 -6.06 11.38 6.44
C ASP A 47 -6.32 9.90 6.76
N GLU A 48 -6.42 9.57 8.05
CA GLU A 48 -6.89 8.24 8.47
C GLU A 48 -8.29 7.97 7.90
N GLY A 49 -8.52 6.73 7.47
CA GLY A 49 -9.75 6.33 6.77
C GLY A 49 -9.75 6.61 5.26
N LEU A 50 -8.74 7.30 4.72
CA LEU A 50 -8.63 7.46 3.26
C LEU A 50 -8.43 6.10 2.58
N ARG A 51 -9.29 5.80 1.61
CA ARG A 51 -9.20 4.59 0.80
C ARG A 51 -8.23 4.78 -0.36
N PHE A 52 -7.52 3.72 -0.72
CA PHE A 52 -6.59 3.68 -1.86
C PHE A 52 -6.66 2.33 -2.56
N ALA A 53 -6.12 2.27 -3.78
CA ALA A 53 -5.93 1.03 -4.52
C ALA A 53 -4.43 0.72 -4.67
N ILE A 54 -4.07 -0.55 -4.70
CA ILE A 54 -2.72 -1.01 -5.01
C ILE A 54 -2.73 -1.49 -6.46
N ARG A 55 -1.80 -0.99 -7.28
CA ARG A 55 -1.76 -1.21 -8.72
C ARG A 55 -0.39 -1.69 -9.17
N GLU A 56 -0.42 -2.61 -10.13
CA GLU A 56 0.76 -3.13 -10.82
C GLU A 56 0.49 -3.23 -12.31
N GLY A 57 1.41 -2.71 -13.14
CA GLY A 57 1.22 -2.71 -14.59
C GLY A 57 -0.10 -2.07 -15.04
N GLY A 58 -0.60 -1.09 -14.28
CA GLY A 58 -1.88 -0.42 -14.52
C GLY A 58 -3.14 -1.16 -14.04
N ARG A 59 -3.02 -2.39 -13.52
CA ARG A 59 -4.14 -3.19 -12.99
C ARG A 59 -4.23 -3.10 -11.47
N THR A 60 -5.44 -3.07 -10.94
CA THR A 60 -5.67 -3.12 -9.48
C THR A 60 -5.46 -4.54 -8.97
N VAL A 61 -4.55 -4.69 -8.00
CA VAL A 61 -4.20 -5.97 -7.36
C VAL A 61 -4.62 -6.02 -5.89
N GLY A 62 -4.94 -4.86 -5.30
CA GLY A 62 -5.42 -4.78 -3.93
C GLY A 62 -6.17 -3.48 -3.65
N ALA A 63 -6.85 -3.44 -2.51
CA ALA A 63 -7.52 -2.25 -2.00
C ALA A 63 -7.16 -2.09 -0.52
N GLY A 64 -7.07 -0.84 -0.07
CA GLY A 64 -6.67 -0.53 1.30
C GLY A 64 -7.33 0.71 1.85
N VAL A 65 -7.18 0.88 3.16
CA VAL A 65 -7.59 2.06 3.92
C VAL A 65 -6.44 2.47 4.82
N VAL A 66 -6.14 3.77 4.87
CA VAL A 66 -5.10 4.31 5.76
C VAL A 66 -5.56 4.13 7.21
N ALA A 67 -4.92 3.23 7.94
CA ALA A 67 -5.26 2.96 9.34
C ALA A 67 -4.62 3.99 10.29
N SER A 68 -3.35 4.35 10.06
CA SER A 68 -2.65 5.39 10.81
C SER A 68 -1.53 6.00 9.96
N ILE A 69 -1.20 7.27 10.20
CA ILE A 69 -0.14 8.00 9.49
C ILE A 69 1.11 8.05 10.37
N VAL A 70 2.18 7.41 9.90
CA VAL A 70 3.50 7.40 10.55
C VAL A 70 4.38 8.47 9.88
N LYS A 71 5.06 9.30 10.67
CA LYS A 71 5.93 10.38 10.20
C LYS A 71 7.39 9.95 10.10
#